data_AF-A0A9N7VHY7-F1
#
_entry.id   AF-A0A9N7VHY7-F1
#
_cell.length_a   1.000
_cell.length_b   1.000
_cell.length_c   1.000
_cell.angle_alpha   90.00
_cell.angle_beta   90.00
_cell.angle_gamma   90.00
#
_symmetry.space_group_name_H-M   'P 1'
#
loop_
_entity.id
_entity.type
_entity.pdbx_description
1 polymer ?
#
loop_
_entity_poly.entity_id
_entity_poly.type
_entity_poly.pdbx_seq_one_letter_code
_entity_poly.pdbx_strand_id
1 'polypeptide(L)'
;MYLLRISRQQNDGDVNRQNRMKNVNPRYVLRNWMAESAIRKAEMNDFSEVELLHHILSFPFVTQETAEEAGYAARPPSWAQRLKVSCSS
;
A
#
# COMPACT_ATOMS: atom_id res chain seq x y z
N MET A 1 20.18 -0.30 18.64
CA MET A 1 20.29 -1.72 18.21
C MET A 1 20.18 -1.90 16.68
N TYR A 2 19.12 -1.43 16.00
CA TYR A 2 18.99 -1.60 14.53
C TYR A 2 20.11 -0.93 13.70
N LEU A 3 20.45 0.34 13.98
CA LEU A 3 21.51 1.05 13.24
C LEU A 3 22.89 0.40 13.40
N LEU A 4 23.21 -0.13 14.60
CA LEU A 4 24.44 -0.89 14.85
C LEU A 4 24.50 -2.21 14.06
N ARG A 5 23.34 -2.81 13.75
CA ARG A 5 23.27 -4.01 12.92
C ARG A 5 23.52 -3.67 11.44
N ILE A 6 23.04 -2.52 10.96
CA ILE A 6 23.31 -2.03 9.61
C ILE A 6 24.78 -1.66 9.46
N SER A 7 25.38 -0.98 10.44
CA SER A 7 26.78 -0.55 10.37
C SER A 7 27.78 -1.72 10.30
N ARG A 8 27.35 -2.93 10.68
CA ARG A 8 28.13 -4.18 10.54
C ARG A 8 28.02 -4.82 9.15
N GLN A 9 27.11 -4.37 8.29
CA GLN A 9 27.02 -4.82 6.91
C GLN A 9 28.04 -4.06 6.06
N GLN A 10 29.20 -4.68 5.84
CA GLN A 10 30.20 -4.11 4.95
C GLN A 10 29.67 -4.11 3.51
N ASN A 11 30.02 -3.05 2.76
CA ASN A 11 29.70 -2.87 1.34
C ASN A 11 28.21 -2.66 0.99
N ASP A 12 27.38 -2.26 1.97
CA ASP A 12 25.96 -1.97 1.77
C ASP A 12 25.65 -0.46 1.83
N GLY A 13 26.07 0.26 0.80
CA GLY A 13 25.79 1.69 0.66
C GLY A 13 24.28 2.00 0.67
N ASP A 14 23.94 3.21 1.11
CA ASP A 14 22.55 3.64 1.31
C ASP A 14 21.66 3.46 0.08
N VAL A 15 22.18 3.77 -1.11
CA VAL A 15 21.46 3.61 -2.38
C VAL A 15 21.13 2.14 -2.64
N ASN A 16 22.10 1.24 -2.48
CA ASN A 16 21.90 -0.19 -2.70
C ASN A 16 20.92 -0.77 -1.68
N ARG A 17 21.03 -0.37 -0.42
CA ARG A 17 20.11 -0.77 0.64
C ARG A 17 18.69 -0.29 0.35
N GLN A 18 18.51 0.97 -0.02
CA GLN A 18 17.21 1.53 -0.38
C GLN A 18 16.59 0.81 -1.58
N ASN A 19 17.36 0.51 -2.62
CA ASN A 19 16.86 -0.23 -3.78
C ASN A 19 16.39 -1.64 -3.40
N ARG A 20 17.17 -2.38 -2.60
CA ARG A 20 16.72 -3.70 -2.12
C ARG A 20 15.48 -3.59 -1.25
N MET A 21 15.41 -2.60 -0.35
CA MET A 21 14.24 -2.39 0.51
C MET A 21 12.99 -2.03 -0.28
N LYS A 22 13.09 -1.18 -1.31
CA LYS A 22 11.94 -0.80 -2.16
C LYS A 22 11.37 -1.99 -2.95
N ASN A 23 12.23 -2.94 -3.34
CA ASN A 23 11.81 -4.12 -4.11
C ASN A 23 11.11 -5.20 -3.27
N VAL A 24 11.20 -5.14 -1.94
CA VAL A 24 10.61 -6.16 -1.05
C VAL A 24 9.55 -5.58 -0.11
N ASN A 25 9.59 -4.29 0.18
CA ASN A 25 8.61 -3.62 1.03
C ASN A 25 7.58 -2.94 0.13
N PRO A 26 6.34 -3.46 0.03
CA PRO A 26 5.33 -2.86 -0.82
C PRO A 26 4.98 -1.47 -0.31
N ARG A 27 4.88 -0.52 -1.24
CA ARG A 27 4.36 0.82 -0.99
C ARG A 27 2.84 0.78 -0.83
N TYR A 28 2.17 -0.06 -1.63
CA TYR A 28 0.71 -0.22 -1.62
C TYR A 28 0.32 -1.62 -1.13
N VAL A 29 -0.61 -1.66 -0.18
CA VAL A 29 -1.19 -2.90 0.35
C VAL A 29 -2.70 -2.70 0.39
N LEU A 30 -3.47 -3.70 -0.02
CA LEU A 30 -4.92 -3.67 0.05
C LEU A 30 -5.36 -3.61 1.52
N ARG A 31 -5.66 -2.41 1.99
CA ARG A 31 -6.22 -2.18 3.34
C ARG A 31 -7.73 -2.34 3.27
N ASN A 32 -8.33 -2.79 4.37
CA ASN A 32 -9.78 -2.99 4.49
C ASN A 32 -10.62 -1.80 3.99
N TRP A 33 -10.18 -0.57 4.29
CA TRP A 33 -10.90 0.62 3.86
C TRP A 33 -10.85 0.88 2.36
N MET A 34 -9.79 0.44 1.68
CA MET A 34 -9.69 0.54 0.22
C MET A 34 -10.68 -0.41 -0.42
N ALA A 35 -10.73 -1.65 0.08
CA ALA A 35 -11.71 -2.64 -0.37
C ALA A 35 -13.15 -2.14 -0.15
N GLU A 36 -13.44 -1.57 1.03
CA GLU A 36 -14.74 -0.97 1.34
C GLU A 36 -15.09 0.21 0.42
N SER A 37 -14.12 1.09 0.13
CA SER A 37 -14.30 2.20 -0.83
C SER A 37 -14.71 1.68 -2.20
N ALA A 38 -14.03 0.63 -2.67
CA ALA A 38 -14.32 0.00 -3.95
C ALA A 38 -15.67 -0.73 -3.97
N ILE A 39 -16.03 -1.43 -2.89
CA ILE A 39 -17.34 -2.09 -2.76
C ILE A 39 -18.47 -1.06 -2.85
N ARG A 40 -18.38 0.04 -2.10
CA ARG A 40 -19.42 1.09 -2.10
C ARG A 40 -19.63 1.73 -3.47
N LYS A 41 -18.55 1.97 -4.22
CA LYS A 41 -18.66 2.48 -5.60
C LYS A 41 -19.26 1.43 -6.53
N ALA A 42 -18.83 0.18 -6.42
CA ALA A 42 -19.37 -0.92 -7.22
C ALA A 42 -20.86 -1.16 -6.98
N GLU A 43 -21.35 -1.00 -5.74
CA GLU A 43 -22.79 -1.04 -5.40
C GLU A 43 -23.59 0.06 -6.13
N MET A 44 -22.94 1.15 -6.51
CA MET A 44 -23.51 2.23 -7.33
C MET A 44 -23.27 2.04 -8.84
N ASN A 45 -22.90 0.83 -9.27
CA ASN A 45 -22.47 0.49 -10.64
C ASN A 45 -21.22 1.25 -11.15
N ASP A 46 -20.41 1.80 -10.24
CA ASP A 46 -19.12 2.42 -10.57
C ASP A 46 -17.96 1.48 -10.19
N PHE A 47 -17.35 0.85 -11.19
CA PHE A 47 -16.23 -0.09 -11.00
C PHE A 47 -14.86 0.57 -11.13
N SER A 48 -14.79 1.90 -11.34
CA SER A 48 -13.52 2.62 -11.57
C SER A 48 -12.51 2.42 -10.43
N GLU A 49 -12.98 2.37 -9.19
CA GLU A 49 -12.12 2.17 -8.02
C GLU A 49 -11.58 0.73 -7.95
N VAL A 50 -12.39 -0.26 -8.36
CA VAL A 50 -11.94 -1.66 -8.41
C VAL A 50 -10.82 -1.82 -9.44
N GLU A 51 -11.01 -1.23 -10.63
CA GLU A 51 -10.01 -1.24 -11.70
C GLU A 51 -8.73 -0.52 -11.27
N LEU A 52 -8.87 0.63 -10.61
CA LEU A 52 -7.74 1.40 -10.08
C LEU A 52 -6.96 0.61 -9.04
N LEU A 53 -7.64 0.01 -8.05
CA LEU A 53 -6.98 -0.83 -7.04
C LEU A 53 -6.29 -2.04 -7.66
N HIS A 54 -6.93 -2.70 -8.64
CA HIS A 54 -6.34 -3.83 -9.35
C HIS A 54 -5.04 -3.42 -10.07
N HIS A 55 -5.05 -2.28 -10.77
CA HIS A 55 -3.85 -1.76 -11.44
C HIS A 55 -2.73 -1.47 -10.44
N ILE A 56 -3.05 -0.77 -9.36
CA ILE A 56 -2.06 -0.35 -8.35
C ILE A 56 -1.43 -1.55 -7.65
N LEU A 57 -2.25 -2.52 -7.25
CA LEU A 57 -1.82 -3.72 -6.55
C LEU A 57 -1.08 -4.71 -7.45
N SER A 58 -1.14 -4.56 -8.78
CA SER A 58 -0.31 -5.31 -9.72
C SER A 58 1.16 -4.86 -9.68
N PHE A 59 1.43 -3.62 -9.24
CA PHE A 59 2.78 -3.06 -9.10
C PHE A 59 3.00 -2.41 -7.73
N PRO A 60 2.87 -3.16 -6.62
CA PRO A 60 2.74 -2.59 -5.28
C PRO A 60 4.05 -1.98 -4.74
N PHE A 61 5.19 -2.27 -5.39
CA PHE A 61 6.52 -1.78 -5.02
C PHE A 61 6.91 -0.48 -5.75
N VAL A 62 6.21 -0.16 -6.84
CA VAL A 62 6.52 1.00 -7.70
C VAL A 62 5.63 2.16 -7.28
N THR A 63 6.20 3.33 -7.05
CA THR A 63 5.41 4.55 -6.79
C THR A 63 4.61 4.93 -8.04
N GLN A 64 3.31 5.11 -7.89
CA GLN A 64 2.36 5.48 -8.94
C GLN A 64 1.66 6.77 -8.55
N GLU A 65 1.70 7.79 -9.41
CA GLU A 65 1.12 9.12 -9.13
C GLU A 65 -0.37 9.02 -8.81
N THR A 66 -1.12 8.25 -9.60
CA THR A 66 -2.56 7.99 -9.38
C THR A 66 -2.85 7.40 -7.99
N ALA A 67 -1.97 6.54 -7.48
CA ALA A 67 -2.11 5.95 -6.16
C ALA A 67 -1.77 6.92 -5.03
N GLU A 68 -0.83 7.84 -5.25
CA GLU A 68 -0.49 8.90 -4.30
C GLU A 68 -1.62 9.93 -4.20
N GLU A 69 -2.17 10.36 -5.35
CA GLU A 69 -3.31 11.29 -5.42
C GLU A 69 -4.56 10.70 -4.75
N ALA A 70 -4.83 9.41 -4.95
CA ALA A 70 -5.91 8.69 -4.29
C ALA A 70 -5.63 8.44 -2.77
N GLY A 71 -4.44 8.76 -2.29
CA GLY A 71 -4.07 8.63 -0.87
C GLY A 71 -3.86 7.18 -0.42
N TYR A 72 -3.61 6.23 -1.32
CA TYR A 72 -3.49 4.82 -0.95
C TYR A 72 -2.19 4.47 -0.20
N ALA A 73 -1.15 5.29 -0.31
CA ALA A 73 0.03 5.18 0.56
C ALA A 73 -0.18 5.79 1.96
N ALA A 74 -1.26 6.56 2.16
CA ALA A 74 -1.50 7.29 3.40
C ALA A 74 -2.09 6.40 4.50
N ARG A 75 -2.20 6.99 5.71
CA ARG A 75 -2.95 6.36 6.80
C ARG A 75 -4.43 6.24 6.41
N PRO A 76 -5.16 5.26 6.97
CA PRO A 76 -6.59 5.14 6.77
C PRO A 76 -7.32 6.46 7.06
N PRO A 77 -8.34 6.82 6.27
CA PRO A 77 -9.16 7.99 6.52
C PRO A 77 -9.94 7.85 7.83
N SER A 78 -10.42 8.97 8.39
CA SER A 78 -11.08 9.01 9.70
C SER A 78 -12.30 8.10 9.81
N TRP A 79 -13.12 8.04 8.76
CA TRP A 79 -14.31 7.17 8.68
C TRP A 79 -13.96 5.68 8.78
N ALA A 80 -12.76 5.30 8.31
CA ALA A 80 -12.31 3.92 8.25
C ALA A 80 -11.70 3.40 9.54
N GLN A 81 -11.45 4.26 10.54
CA GLN A 81 -10.78 3.86 11.78
C GLN A 81 -11.55 2.79 12.57
N ARG A 82 -12.87 2.70 12.37
CA ARG A 82 -13.75 1.72 13.03
C ARG A 82 -14.19 0.58 12.12
N LEU A 83 -13.65 0.51 10.90
CA LEU A 83 -14.05 -0.50 9.93
C LEU A 83 -13.54 -1.89 10.38
N LYS A 84 -14.39 -2.63 11.09
CA LYS A 84 -14.16 -4.03 11.43
C LYS A 84 -14.67 -4.88 10.28
N VAL A 85 -13.79 -5.18 9.34
CA VAL A 85 -14.08 -6.22 8.35
C VAL A 85 -13.83 -7.55 9.05
N SER A 86 -14.89 -8.25 9.46
CA SER A 86 -14.76 -9.63 9.91
C SER A 86 -14.57 -10.48 8.66
N CYS A 87 -13.36 -11.00 8.46
CA CYS A 87 -13.19 -12.14 7.57
C CYS A 87 -13.85 -13.34 8.26
N SER A 88 -15.15 -13.56 8.03
CA SER A 88 -15.76 -14.85 8.33
C SER A 88 -15.07 -15.87 7.43
N SER A 89 -14.29 -16.76 8.07
CA SER A 89 -13.58 -17.87 7.42
C SER A 89 -14.55 -18.94 6.96
#